data_AF-T0YCW0-F1
#
_entry.id   AF-T0YCW0-F1
#
_cell.length_a   1.000
_cell.length_b   1.000
_cell.length_c   1.000
_cell.angle_alpha   90.00
_cell.angle_beta   90.00
_cell.angle_gamma   90.00
#
_symmetry.space_group_name_H-M   'P 1'
#
loop_
_entity.id
_entity.type
_entity.pdbx_description
1 polymer ?
#
loop_
_entity_poly.entity_id
_entity_poly.type
_entity_poly.pdbx_seq_one_letter_code
_entity_poly.pdbx_strand_id
1 'polypeptide(L)'
;MWALRTRLGWDAVACARGLQATRLRGRLQSCGGQPELIVDVAHNPQAASELALWLDAQPRVPTHAVFSALADKDIAGIGAALGARIAHWHVCAISDAGARGLDAASVAARLRVALPQAAISLHVHAHAALAAARAALPASGRVLAFGSFTLPAQCWTGCRRRSERCDSGSEGTPRRRYNPPPFQSARAPVDARLKQRLIGAAVLLALIVIVVPMFFVGSRAGRQRHDLGQPWLVPGARPEPPLQSKTL
;
A
#
# COMPACT_ATOMS: atom_id res chain seq x y z
N MET A 1 -3.93 -31.84 8.36
CA MET A 1 -4.88 -32.47 7.40
C MET A 1 -4.37 -33.83 6.85
N TRP A 2 -3.51 -34.57 7.56
CA TRP A 2 -2.91 -35.83 7.06
C TRP A 2 -3.58 -37.10 7.65
N ALA A 3 -4.30 -36.97 8.77
CA ALA A 3 -4.84 -38.09 9.54
C ALA A 3 -6.07 -38.79 8.91
N LEU A 4 -6.72 -38.19 7.92
CA LEU A 4 -7.95 -38.73 7.30
C LEU A 4 -7.74 -39.28 5.88
N ARG A 5 -6.52 -39.18 5.35
CA ARG A 5 -6.22 -39.49 3.94
C ARG A 5 -6.56 -40.94 3.57
N THR A 6 -6.33 -41.89 4.47
CA THR A 6 -6.62 -43.32 4.23
C THR A 6 -8.05 -43.72 4.54
N ARG A 7 -8.86 -42.84 5.17
CA ARG A 7 -10.23 -43.15 5.61
C ARG A 7 -11.32 -42.65 4.67
N LEU A 8 -11.01 -41.65 3.85
CA LEU A 8 -12.01 -40.96 3.02
C LEU A 8 -12.05 -41.43 1.55
N GLY A 9 -11.23 -42.42 1.16
CA GLY A 9 -11.28 -43.03 -0.18
C GLY A 9 -11.21 -42.02 -1.33
N TRP A 10 -10.29 -41.05 -1.27
CA TRP A 10 -10.23 -39.94 -2.22
C TRP A 10 -9.97 -40.42 -3.66
N ASP A 11 -10.96 -40.26 -4.53
CA ASP A 11 -10.76 -40.34 -5.98
C ASP A 11 -10.05 -39.07 -6.47
N ALA A 12 -8.86 -39.23 -7.03
CA ALA A 12 -8.08 -38.12 -7.58
C ALA A 12 -8.83 -37.36 -8.70
N VAL A 13 -9.63 -38.08 -9.51
CA VAL A 13 -10.43 -37.48 -10.58
C VAL A 13 -11.59 -36.67 -9.99
N ALA A 14 -12.26 -37.16 -8.95
CA ALA A 14 -13.26 -36.39 -8.21
C ALA A 14 -12.64 -35.16 -7.52
N CYS A 15 -11.45 -35.28 -6.91
CA CYS A 15 -10.75 -34.15 -6.30
C CYS A 15 -10.40 -33.08 -7.33
N ALA A 16 -9.82 -33.47 -8.46
CA ALA A 16 -9.47 -32.56 -9.54
C ALA A 16 -10.71 -31.85 -10.10
N ARG A 17 -11.80 -32.59 -10.34
CA ARG A 17 -13.10 -32.02 -10.75
C ARG A 17 -13.63 -31.03 -9.71
N GLY A 18 -13.59 -31.39 -8.44
CA GLY A 18 -14.00 -30.53 -7.33
C GLY A 18 -13.21 -29.23 -7.27
N LEU A 19 -11.89 -29.30 -7.36
CA LEU A 19 -11.01 -28.12 -7.37
C LEU A 19 -11.27 -27.23 -8.60
N GLN A 20 -11.48 -27.82 -9.78
CA GLN A 20 -11.79 -27.06 -11.00
C GLN A 20 -13.18 -26.41 -10.97
N ALA A 21 -14.16 -27.07 -10.36
CA ALA A 21 -15.55 -26.59 -10.28
C ALA A 21 -15.77 -25.59 -9.14
N THR A 22 -14.96 -25.65 -8.08
CA THR A 22 -15.15 -24.82 -6.89
C THR A 22 -15.05 -23.33 -7.23
N ARG A 23 -16.02 -22.55 -6.77
CA ARG A 23 -16.03 -21.09 -6.82
C ARG A 23 -16.34 -20.57 -5.43
N LEU A 24 -15.46 -19.73 -4.89
CA LEU A 24 -15.66 -19.11 -3.60
C LEU A 24 -16.15 -17.67 -3.80
N ARG A 25 -17.31 -17.33 -3.23
CA ARG A 25 -17.85 -15.98 -3.30
C ARG A 25 -16.90 -14.99 -2.65
N GLY A 26 -16.69 -13.83 -3.27
CA GLY A 26 -15.80 -12.80 -2.76
C GLY A 26 -14.31 -13.16 -2.81
N ARG A 27 -13.89 -14.11 -3.64
CA ARG A 27 -12.47 -14.38 -3.93
C ARG A 27 -12.22 -14.25 -5.42
N LEU A 28 -11.59 -13.15 -5.82
CA LEU A 28 -11.31 -12.76 -7.21
C LEU A 28 -12.51 -13.03 -8.13
N GLN A 29 -13.71 -12.71 -7.64
CA GLN A 29 -14.95 -13.04 -8.30
C GLN A 29 -15.26 -11.97 -9.35
N SER A 30 -15.26 -12.35 -10.63
CA SER A 30 -15.73 -11.48 -11.71
C SER A 30 -17.25 -11.35 -11.67
N CYS A 31 -17.73 -10.11 -11.65
CA CYS A 31 -19.14 -9.74 -11.71
C CYS A 31 -19.58 -9.31 -13.12
N GLY A 32 -18.65 -9.28 -14.08
CA GLY A 32 -18.89 -8.76 -15.43
C GLY A 32 -19.13 -7.24 -15.48
N GLY A 33 -19.74 -6.81 -16.58
CA GLY A 33 -19.98 -5.39 -16.91
C GLY A 33 -18.80 -4.73 -17.63
N GLN A 34 -19.00 -3.49 -18.05
CA GLN A 34 -17.96 -2.64 -18.64
C GLN A 34 -17.95 -1.28 -17.93
N PRO A 35 -16.88 -0.89 -17.23
CA PRO A 35 -15.65 -1.68 -16.96
C PRO A 35 -15.93 -2.96 -16.17
N GLU A 36 -15.01 -3.94 -16.29
CA GLU A 36 -15.09 -5.21 -15.57
C GLU A 36 -15.05 -4.96 -14.06
N LEU A 37 -15.99 -5.53 -13.30
CA LEU A 37 -15.96 -5.51 -11.85
C LEU A 37 -15.43 -6.83 -11.29
N ILE A 38 -14.38 -6.74 -10.48
CA ILE A 38 -13.84 -7.85 -9.68
C ILE A 38 -14.04 -7.55 -8.21
N VAL A 39 -14.52 -8.53 -7.44
CA VAL A 39 -14.68 -8.40 -5.98
C VAL A 39 -13.81 -9.40 -5.22
N ASP A 40 -13.16 -8.94 -4.14
CA ASP A 40 -12.37 -9.78 -3.23
C ASP A 40 -12.53 -9.34 -1.76
N VAL A 41 -12.45 -10.27 -0.80
CA VAL A 41 -12.51 -9.98 0.65
C VAL A 41 -11.11 -9.77 1.29
N ALA A 42 -10.06 -9.58 0.49
CA ALA A 42 -8.72 -9.23 0.96
C ALA A 42 -8.77 -7.96 1.83
N HIS A 43 -8.21 -8.06 3.04
CA HIS A 43 -8.28 -7.00 4.06
C HIS A 43 -7.00 -6.94 4.91
N ASN A 44 -5.91 -7.55 4.44
CA ASN A 44 -4.60 -7.53 5.08
C ASN A 44 -3.48 -7.49 4.01
N PRO A 45 -2.24 -7.14 4.37
CA PRO A 45 -1.15 -6.97 3.40
C PRO A 45 -0.80 -8.25 2.62
N GLN A 46 -0.89 -9.42 3.27
CA GLN A 46 -0.62 -10.70 2.61
C GLN A 46 -1.65 -10.99 1.51
N ALA A 47 -2.94 -10.85 1.82
CA ALA A 47 -4.02 -11.02 0.84
C ALA A 47 -3.97 -9.96 -0.26
N ALA A 48 -3.58 -8.72 0.06
CA ALA A 48 -3.36 -7.67 -0.92
C ALA A 48 -2.17 -7.98 -1.85
N SER A 49 -1.15 -8.70 -1.36
CA SER A 49 -0.03 -9.18 -2.18
C SER A 49 -0.48 -10.24 -3.18
N GLU A 50 -1.38 -11.15 -2.78
CA GLU A 50 -2.00 -12.10 -3.72
C GLU A 50 -2.86 -11.39 -4.78
N LEU A 51 -3.58 -10.33 -4.40
CA LEU A 51 -4.27 -9.48 -5.37
C LEU A 51 -3.30 -8.80 -6.33
N ALA A 52 -2.14 -8.33 -5.84
CA ALA A 52 -1.11 -7.72 -6.68
C ALA A 52 -0.54 -8.73 -7.70
N LEU A 53 -0.23 -9.96 -7.26
CA LEU A 53 0.20 -11.04 -8.15
C LEU A 53 -0.87 -11.38 -9.19
N TRP A 54 -2.13 -11.42 -8.78
CA TRP A 54 -3.23 -11.64 -9.70
C TRP A 54 -3.32 -10.51 -10.74
N LEU A 55 -3.24 -9.25 -10.32
CA LEU A 55 -3.25 -8.08 -11.21
C LEU A 55 -2.11 -8.13 -12.24
N ASP A 56 -0.90 -8.54 -11.80
CA ASP A 56 0.27 -8.68 -12.67
C ASP A 56 0.12 -9.78 -13.73
N ALA A 57 -0.67 -10.82 -13.43
CA ALA A 57 -0.99 -11.89 -14.37
C ALA A 57 -2.14 -11.52 -15.34
N GLN A 58 -2.80 -10.38 -15.17
CA GLN A 58 -3.88 -9.93 -16.05
C GLN A 58 -3.39 -8.93 -17.11
N PRO A 59 -4.16 -8.71 -18.20
CA PRO A 59 -3.92 -7.59 -19.10
C PRO A 59 -3.84 -6.27 -18.32
N ARG A 60 -2.84 -5.46 -18.66
CA ARG A 60 -2.62 -4.15 -18.05
C ARG A 60 -3.64 -3.16 -18.59
N VAL A 61 -4.66 -2.89 -17.77
CA VAL A 61 -5.71 -1.90 -18.03
C VAL A 61 -5.80 -0.94 -16.83
N PRO A 62 -6.30 0.29 -17.01
CA PRO A 62 -6.55 1.18 -15.88
C PRO A 62 -7.43 0.48 -14.84
N THR A 63 -6.92 0.37 -13.62
CA THR A 63 -7.61 -0.31 -12.52
C THR A 63 -7.92 0.68 -11.42
N HIS A 64 -9.21 0.90 -11.14
CA HIS A 64 -9.65 1.71 -10.01
C HIS A 64 -10.04 0.79 -8.85
N ALA A 65 -9.59 1.12 -7.65
CA ALA A 65 -9.97 0.44 -6.42
C ALA A 65 -11.24 1.06 -5.84
N VAL A 66 -12.20 0.24 -5.44
CA VAL A 66 -13.24 0.61 -4.46
C VAL A 66 -12.83 -0.03 -3.16
N PHE A 67 -12.50 0.78 -2.15
CA PHE A 67 -11.82 0.30 -0.95
C PHE A 67 -12.48 0.81 0.32
N SER A 68 -12.63 -0.10 1.28
CA SER A 68 -13.01 0.22 2.66
C SER A 68 -12.32 -0.75 3.61
N ALA A 69 -11.97 -0.29 4.81
CA ALA A 69 -11.29 -1.12 5.79
C ALA A 69 -11.68 -0.73 7.22
N LEU A 70 -11.64 -1.70 8.12
CA LEU A 70 -11.87 -1.49 9.56
C LEU A 70 -10.63 -0.92 10.24
N ALA A 71 -10.83 -0.29 11.41
CA ALA A 71 -9.77 0.38 12.16
C ALA A 71 -8.60 -0.53 12.58
N ASP A 72 -8.86 -1.83 12.77
CA ASP A 72 -7.86 -2.84 13.15
C ASP A 72 -6.99 -3.33 11.99
N LYS A 73 -7.24 -2.88 10.76
CA LYS A 73 -6.49 -3.33 9.58
C LYS A 73 -5.25 -2.49 9.32
N ASP A 74 -4.20 -3.17 8.86
CA ASP A 74 -3.00 -2.52 8.31
C ASP A 74 -3.29 -1.96 6.92
N ILE A 75 -3.93 -0.79 6.89
CA ILE A 75 -4.32 -0.08 5.66
C ILE A 75 -3.09 0.39 4.88
N ALA A 76 -2.03 0.83 5.56
CA ALA A 76 -0.81 1.26 4.92
C ALA A 76 -0.13 0.07 4.21
N GLY A 77 0.00 -1.08 4.88
CA GLY A 77 0.56 -2.29 4.29
C GLY A 77 -0.27 -2.83 3.12
N ILE A 78 -1.60 -2.75 3.17
CA ILE A 78 -2.47 -3.06 2.03
C ILE A 78 -2.19 -2.14 0.85
N GLY A 79 -2.13 -0.82 1.09
CA GLY A 79 -1.80 0.17 0.07
C GLY A 79 -0.43 -0.09 -0.55
N ALA A 80 0.59 -0.36 0.26
CA ALA A 80 1.95 -0.65 -0.18
C ALA A 80 2.03 -1.89 -1.09
N ALA A 81 1.29 -2.96 -0.75
CA ALA A 81 1.29 -4.20 -1.53
C ALA A 81 0.75 -4.00 -2.95
N LEU A 82 -0.32 -3.21 -3.11
CA LEU A 82 -0.94 -2.95 -4.41
C LEU A 82 -0.20 -1.85 -5.18
N GLY A 83 0.22 -0.78 -4.50
CA GLY A 83 1.06 0.27 -5.05
C GLY A 83 0.49 0.90 -6.32
N ALA A 84 1.36 1.11 -7.31
CA ALA A 84 1.04 1.75 -8.58
C ALA A 84 0.15 0.92 -9.53
N ARG A 85 -0.25 -0.31 -9.14
CA ARG A 85 -1.21 -1.12 -9.91
C ARG A 85 -2.62 -0.53 -9.87
N ILE A 86 -2.90 0.26 -8.84
CA ILE A 86 -4.16 0.99 -8.70
C ILE A 86 -3.94 2.41 -9.20
N ALA A 87 -4.66 2.77 -10.26
CA ALA A 87 -4.60 4.10 -10.85
C ALA A 87 -5.36 5.14 -9.99
N HIS A 88 -6.47 4.73 -9.36
CA HIS A 88 -7.28 5.60 -8.52
C HIS A 88 -7.97 4.83 -7.40
N TRP A 89 -8.05 5.41 -6.21
CA TRP A 89 -8.69 4.83 -5.03
C TRP A 89 -10.00 5.56 -4.71
N HIS A 90 -11.12 4.87 -4.85
CA HIS A 90 -12.43 5.31 -4.39
C HIS A 90 -12.67 4.74 -2.99
N VAL A 91 -12.44 5.56 -1.96
CA VAL A 91 -12.51 5.14 -0.56
C VAL A 91 -13.88 5.46 0.02
N CYS A 92 -14.49 4.51 0.72
CA CYS A 92 -15.76 4.72 1.41
C CYS A 92 -15.75 4.18 2.84
N ALA A 93 -16.64 4.72 3.68
CA ALA A 93 -16.87 4.23 5.04
C ALA A 93 -17.60 2.89 5.04
N ILE A 94 -17.49 2.16 6.15
CA ILE A 94 -18.27 0.93 6.42
C ILE A 94 -19.37 1.31 7.42
N SER A 95 -20.60 1.52 6.92
CA SER A 95 -21.71 2.10 7.70
C SER A 95 -22.18 1.22 8.87
N ASP A 96 -21.95 -0.09 8.81
CA ASP A 96 -22.41 -1.10 9.78
C ASP A 96 -21.31 -1.59 10.75
N ALA A 97 -20.14 -0.91 10.78
CA ALA A 97 -18.97 -1.37 11.53
C ALA A 97 -18.92 -0.94 13.01
N GLY A 98 -19.87 -0.12 13.47
CA GLY A 98 -19.88 0.42 14.84
C GLY A 98 -18.56 1.10 15.21
N ALA A 99 -18.06 0.88 16.44
CA ALA A 99 -16.83 1.47 16.95
C ALA A 99 -15.55 1.09 16.17
N ARG A 100 -15.61 0.05 15.32
CA ARG A 100 -14.49 -0.38 14.47
C ARG A 100 -14.50 0.28 13.09
N GLY A 101 -15.57 0.99 12.76
CA GLY A 101 -15.70 1.73 11.52
C GLY A 101 -14.70 2.87 11.46
N LEU A 102 -14.11 3.06 10.29
CA LEU A 102 -13.42 4.29 9.95
C LEU A 102 -14.27 5.07 8.96
N ASP A 103 -14.26 6.39 9.11
CA ASP A 103 -14.72 7.26 8.04
C ASP A 103 -13.76 7.18 6.83
N ALA A 104 -14.25 7.61 5.66
CA ALA A 104 -13.48 7.52 4.42
C ALA A 104 -12.19 8.35 4.48
N ALA A 105 -12.20 9.49 5.18
CA ALA A 105 -11.04 10.38 5.31
C ALA A 105 -9.91 9.73 6.12
N SER A 106 -10.24 9.02 7.20
CA SER A 106 -9.32 8.29 8.06
C SER A 106 -8.68 7.11 7.33
N VAL A 107 -9.46 6.36 6.54
CA VAL A 107 -8.92 5.31 5.66
C VAL A 107 -7.96 5.92 4.64
N ALA A 108 -8.34 7.01 4.00
CA ALA A 108 -7.52 7.70 3.00
C ALA A 108 -6.22 8.26 3.60
N ALA A 109 -6.26 8.83 4.81
CA ALA A 109 -5.07 9.31 5.51
C ALA A 109 -4.08 8.16 5.76
N ARG A 110 -4.57 6.99 6.20
CA ARG A 110 -3.74 5.80 6.41
C ARG A 110 -3.19 5.22 5.11
N LEU A 111 -3.96 5.24 4.02
CA LEU A 111 -3.44 4.86 2.70
C LEU A 111 -2.30 5.77 2.24
N ARG A 112 -2.41 7.09 2.47
CA ARG A 112 -1.39 8.07 2.09
C ARG A 112 -0.06 7.89 2.82
N VAL A 113 -0.04 7.25 4.00
CA VAL A 113 1.21 6.89 4.69
C VAL A 113 2.11 6.03 3.79
N ALA A 114 1.52 5.06 3.09
CA ALA A 114 2.26 4.21 2.16
C ALA A 114 2.28 4.77 0.73
N LEU A 115 1.25 5.53 0.33
CA LEU A 115 1.08 6.05 -1.02
C LEU A 115 0.84 7.57 -1.02
N PRO A 116 1.87 8.40 -0.76
CA PRO A 116 1.68 9.85 -0.60
C PRO A 116 1.08 10.54 -1.84
N GLN A 117 1.32 9.97 -3.03
CA GLN A 117 0.89 10.51 -4.32
C GLN A 117 -0.32 9.78 -4.91
N ALA A 118 -0.98 8.89 -4.16
CA ALA A 118 -2.15 8.18 -4.66
C ALA A 118 -3.30 9.15 -4.95
N ALA A 119 -3.89 9.02 -6.14
CA ALA A 119 -5.15 9.66 -6.46
C ALA A 119 -6.28 8.97 -5.66
N ILE A 120 -6.92 9.74 -4.78
CA ILE A 120 -7.94 9.24 -3.83
C ILE A 120 -9.17 10.14 -3.88
N SER A 121 -10.35 9.55 -4.05
CA SER A 121 -11.65 10.21 -3.88
C SER A 121 -12.42 9.56 -2.74
N LEU A 122 -13.11 10.38 -1.94
CA LEU A 122 -13.89 9.94 -0.79
C LEU A 122 -15.36 9.83 -1.16
N HIS A 123 -16.03 8.81 -0.64
CA HIS A 123 -17.43 8.51 -0.93
C HIS A 123 -18.17 8.13 0.34
N VAL A 124 -19.44 8.50 0.42
CA VAL A 124 -20.30 8.23 1.58
C VAL A 124 -20.54 6.72 1.80
N HIS A 125 -20.70 5.95 0.72
CA HIS A 125 -20.95 4.51 0.79
C HIS A 125 -20.44 3.78 -0.47
N ALA A 126 -20.37 2.45 -0.40
CA ALA A 126 -19.84 1.59 -1.46
C ALA A 126 -20.49 1.79 -2.83
N HIS A 127 -21.82 1.98 -2.89
CA HIS A 127 -22.52 2.18 -4.17
C HIS A 127 -22.11 3.48 -4.89
N ALA A 128 -21.84 4.57 -4.15
CA ALA A 128 -21.38 5.84 -4.72
C ALA A 128 -19.94 5.70 -5.24
N ALA A 129 -19.07 5.05 -4.45
CA ALA A 129 -17.70 4.76 -4.86
C ALA A 129 -17.65 3.91 -6.14
N LEU A 130 -18.47 2.86 -6.22
CA LEU A 130 -18.56 2.00 -7.41
C LEU A 130 -19.11 2.75 -8.64
N ALA A 131 -20.14 3.57 -8.47
CA ALA A 131 -20.69 4.37 -9.56
C ALA A 131 -19.65 5.36 -10.10
N ALA A 132 -18.94 6.07 -9.21
CA ALA A 132 -17.88 6.99 -9.58
C ALA A 132 -16.71 6.27 -10.28
N ALA A 133 -16.29 5.11 -9.77
CA ALA A 133 -15.23 4.31 -10.39
C ALA A 133 -15.58 3.85 -11.80
N ARG A 134 -16.84 3.42 -12.02
CA ARG A 134 -17.33 3.03 -13.35
C ARG A 134 -17.41 4.21 -14.32
N ALA A 135 -17.85 5.37 -13.85
CA ALA A 135 -17.95 6.57 -14.68
C ALA A 135 -16.59 7.14 -15.10
N ALA A 136 -15.55 6.96 -14.27
CA ALA A 136 -14.21 7.47 -14.51
C ALA A 136 -13.33 6.55 -15.40
N LEU A 137 -13.78 5.33 -15.68
CA LEU A 137 -13.01 4.34 -16.44
C LEU A 137 -13.59 4.13 -17.85
N PRO A 138 -12.73 3.86 -18.86
CA PRO A 138 -13.21 3.36 -20.13
C PRO A 138 -13.83 1.96 -19.98
N ALA A 139 -14.59 1.54 -20.99
CA ALA A 139 -15.22 0.21 -21.03
C ALA A 139 -14.23 -0.96 -20.89
N SER A 140 -12.98 -0.77 -21.33
CA SER A 140 -11.87 -1.72 -21.21
C SER A 140 -11.16 -1.71 -19.84
N GLY A 141 -11.53 -0.79 -18.95
CA GLY A 141 -10.97 -0.65 -17.62
C GLY A 141 -11.43 -1.75 -16.65
N ARG A 142 -10.88 -1.70 -15.43
CA ARG A 142 -11.21 -2.63 -14.34
C ARG A 142 -11.55 -1.87 -13.06
N VAL A 143 -12.63 -2.26 -12.39
CA VAL A 143 -12.91 -1.89 -11.00
C VAL A 143 -12.58 -3.09 -10.11
N LEU A 144 -11.75 -2.87 -9.10
CA LEU A 144 -11.43 -3.86 -8.07
C LEU A 144 -12.03 -3.41 -6.74
N ALA A 145 -13.04 -4.11 -6.23
CA ALA A 145 -13.68 -3.80 -4.94
C ALA A 145 -13.23 -4.78 -3.85
N PHE A 146 -12.59 -4.28 -2.80
CA PHE A 146 -12.00 -5.09 -1.72
C PHE A 146 -11.77 -4.30 -0.42
N GLY A 147 -11.26 -4.97 0.62
CA GLY A 147 -10.85 -4.36 1.88
C GLY A 147 -11.74 -4.73 3.07
N SER A 148 -12.98 -5.13 2.82
CA SER A 148 -13.92 -5.60 3.84
C SER A 148 -14.75 -6.78 3.34
N PHE A 149 -15.30 -7.56 4.26
CA PHE A 149 -16.12 -8.73 3.93
C PHE A 149 -17.49 -8.33 3.34
N THR A 150 -18.02 -7.16 3.72
CA THR A 150 -19.34 -6.67 3.31
C THR A 150 -19.30 -5.93 1.98
N LEU A 151 -18.16 -5.34 1.62
CA LEU A 151 -18.01 -4.53 0.41
C LEU A 151 -18.33 -5.31 -0.88
N PRO A 152 -17.84 -6.56 -1.09
CA PRO A 152 -18.25 -7.39 -2.23
C PRO A 152 -19.77 -7.55 -2.35
N ALA A 153 -20.47 -7.79 -1.24
CA ALA A 153 -21.92 -7.96 -1.26
C ALA A 153 -22.66 -6.65 -1.62
N GLN A 154 -22.18 -5.52 -1.11
CA GLN A 154 -22.75 -4.20 -1.40
C GLN A 154 -22.53 -3.78 -2.86
N CYS A 155 -21.38 -4.10 -3.45
CA CYS A 155 -21.09 -3.85 -4.85
C CYS A 155 -21.84 -4.82 -5.79
N TRP A 156 -21.99 -6.09 -5.39
CA TRP A 156 -22.66 -7.12 -6.18
C TRP A 156 -24.16 -6.88 -6.33
N THR A 157 -24.86 -6.51 -5.24
CA THR A 157 -26.32 -6.28 -5.26
C THR A 157 -26.73 -5.12 -6.18
N GLY A 158 -25.90 -4.07 -6.28
CA GLY A 158 -26.12 -2.96 -7.21
C GLY A 158 -25.97 -3.31 -8.70
N CYS A 159 -25.34 -4.46 -9.01
CA CYS A 159 -25.14 -4.93 -10.40
C CYS A 159 -26.35 -5.74 -10.92
N ARG A 160 -27.00 -6.54 -10.06
CA ARG A 160 -28.16 -7.38 -10.41
C ARG A 160 -29.39 -6.58 -10.85
N ARG A 161 -29.68 -5.47 -10.16
CA ARG A 161 -30.83 -4.60 -10.50
C ARG A 161 -30.72 -3.96 -11.89
N ARG A 162 -29.51 -3.87 -12.45
CA ARG A 162 -29.26 -3.29 -13.79
C ARG A 162 -29.28 -4.33 -14.89
N SER A 163 -28.73 -5.53 -14.66
CA SER A 163 -28.77 -6.60 -15.65
C SER A 163 -30.21 -7.06 -15.92
N GLU A 164 -31.04 -7.18 -14.89
CA GLU A 164 -32.47 -7.56 -15.05
C GLU A 164 -33.29 -6.50 -15.80
N ARG A 165 -32.83 -5.24 -15.88
CA ARG A 165 -33.48 -4.16 -16.62
C ARG A 165 -32.97 -4.02 -18.07
N CYS A 166 -31.80 -4.57 -18.38
CA CYS A 166 -31.19 -4.54 -19.71
C CYS A 166 -31.26 -5.89 -20.45
N ASP A 167 -31.58 -6.99 -19.75
CA ASP A 167 -31.70 -8.35 -20.32
C ASP A 167 -32.98 -8.58 -21.16
N SER A 168 -33.79 -7.55 -21.42
CA SER A 168 -34.87 -7.65 -22.40
C SER A 168 -34.40 -7.58 -23.87
N GLY A 169 -33.08 -7.62 -24.12
CA GLY A 169 -32.56 -7.71 -25.49
C GLY A 169 -31.04 -7.63 -25.58
N SER A 170 -30.33 -8.75 -25.40
CA SER A 170 -29.13 -9.12 -26.18
C SER A 170 -28.52 -10.42 -25.65
N GLU A 171 -28.20 -11.32 -26.56
CA GLU A 171 -27.58 -12.62 -26.28
C GLU A 171 -26.20 -12.47 -25.63
N GLY A 172 -25.95 -13.33 -24.65
CA GLY A 172 -24.91 -13.15 -23.64
C GLY A 172 -23.47 -13.27 -24.16
N THR A 173 -22.65 -12.30 -23.77
CA THR A 173 -21.19 -12.39 -23.91
C THR A 173 -20.64 -13.44 -22.92
N PRO A 174 -19.77 -14.38 -23.34
CA PRO A 174 -19.25 -15.42 -22.46
C PRO A 174 -18.39 -14.81 -21.34
N ARG A 175 -18.75 -15.13 -20.09
CA ARG A 175 -18.01 -14.71 -18.89
C ARG A 175 -16.59 -15.26 -18.95
N ARG A 176 -15.59 -14.36 -18.93
CA ARG A 176 -14.17 -14.71 -18.98
C ARG A 176 -13.82 -15.66 -17.84
N ARG A 177 -13.27 -16.84 -18.17
CA ARG A 177 -12.85 -17.85 -17.17
C ARG A 177 -11.69 -17.28 -16.36
N TYR A 178 -11.79 -17.28 -15.03
CA TYR A 178 -10.66 -17.03 -14.14
C TYR A 178 -9.55 -18.05 -14.45
N ASN A 179 -8.39 -17.55 -14.88
CA ASN A 179 -7.18 -18.35 -15.06
C ASN A 179 -6.26 -18.08 -13.86
N PRO A 180 -6.19 -18.97 -12.85
CA PRO A 180 -5.27 -18.77 -11.74
C PRO A 180 -3.83 -18.76 -12.27
N PRO A 181 -2.94 -17.91 -11.71
CA PRO A 181 -1.52 -18.07 -11.96
C PRO A 181 -1.06 -19.47 -11.52
N PRO A 182 -0.01 -20.04 -12.15
CA PRO A 182 0.53 -21.33 -11.72
C PRO A 182 0.91 -21.27 -10.23
N PHE A 183 0.57 -22.31 -9.49
CA PHE A 183 0.90 -22.44 -8.06
C PHE A 183 2.42 -22.40 -7.90
N GLN A 184 2.96 -21.27 -7.47
CA GLN A 184 4.36 -21.14 -7.08
C GLN A 184 4.46 -21.56 -5.61
N SER A 185 5.14 -22.68 -5.33
CA SER A 185 5.44 -23.08 -3.95
C SER A 185 6.18 -21.93 -3.26
N ALA A 186 5.59 -21.38 -2.20
CA ALA A 186 6.17 -20.30 -1.41
C ALA A 186 7.48 -20.75 -0.75
N ARG A 187 8.59 -20.55 -1.47
CA ARG A 187 9.88 -20.13 -0.95
C ARG A 187 10.36 -19.04 -1.89
N ALA A 188 9.84 -17.83 -1.74
CA ALA A 188 10.47 -16.68 -2.35
C ALA A 188 11.88 -16.57 -1.72
N PRO A 189 12.97 -16.68 -2.48
CA PRO A 189 14.26 -16.26 -1.97
C PRO A 189 14.13 -14.78 -1.65
N VAL A 190 14.49 -14.38 -0.42
CA VAL A 190 14.59 -12.97 -0.05
C VAL A 190 15.40 -12.27 -1.15
N ASP A 191 14.75 -11.34 -1.86
CA ASP A 191 15.27 -10.69 -3.07
C ASP A 191 16.72 -10.26 -2.82
N ALA A 192 17.65 -10.84 -3.57
CA ALA A 192 19.08 -10.56 -3.43
C ALA A 192 19.38 -9.06 -3.55
N ARG A 193 18.53 -8.34 -4.31
CA ARG A 193 18.62 -6.88 -4.45
C ARG A 193 18.15 -6.16 -3.18
N LEU A 194 17.14 -6.67 -2.49
CA LEU A 194 16.71 -6.14 -1.17
C LEU A 194 17.79 -6.40 -0.11
N LYS A 195 18.40 -7.59 -0.11
CA LYS A 195 19.56 -7.90 0.76
C LYS A 195 20.74 -6.96 0.48
N GLN A 196 21.10 -6.73 -0.78
CA GLN A 196 22.19 -5.81 -1.13
C GLN A 196 21.89 -4.35 -0.77
N ARG A 197 20.64 -3.90 -0.88
CA ARG A 197 20.23 -2.54 -0.46
C ARG A 197 20.28 -2.38 1.06
N LEU A 198 19.87 -3.39 1.83
CA LEU A 198 19.95 -3.36 3.29
C LEU A 198 21.40 -3.41 3.79
N ILE A 199 22.24 -4.26 3.19
CA ILE A 199 23.68 -4.31 3.49
C ILE A 199 24.34 -2.96 3.17
N GLY A 200 24.06 -2.38 1.99
CA GLY A 200 24.59 -1.07 1.61
C GLY A 200 24.15 0.06 2.55
N ALA A 201 22.87 0.07 2.97
CA ALA A 201 22.36 1.05 3.93
C ALA A 201 23.02 0.92 5.31
N ALA A 202 23.24 -0.31 5.79
CA ALA A 202 23.92 -0.56 7.06
C ALA A 202 25.39 -0.12 7.04
N VAL A 203 26.11 -0.38 5.93
CA VAL A 203 27.50 0.05 5.76
C VAL A 203 27.61 1.58 5.69
N LEU A 204 26.68 2.26 5.01
CA LEU A 204 26.66 3.72 4.94
C LEU A 204 26.40 4.36 6.30
N LEU A 205 25.45 3.82 7.08
CA LEU A 205 25.19 4.25 8.45
C LEU A 205 26.40 4.06 9.36
N ALA A 206 27.08 2.92 9.26
CA ALA A 206 28.31 2.64 10.02
C ALA A 206 29.44 3.62 9.65
N LEU A 207 29.63 3.91 8.35
CA LEU A 207 30.60 4.91 7.89
C LEU A 207 30.30 6.31 8.43
N ILE A 208 29.03 6.73 8.44
CA ILE A 208 28.63 8.02 9.00
C ILE A 208 28.95 8.10 10.49
N VAL A 209 28.65 7.05 11.27
CA VAL A 209 28.93 7.02 12.72
C VAL A 209 30.43 7.03 13.02
N ILE A 210 31.27 6.43 12.17
CA ILE A 210 32.72 6.36 12.38
C ILE A 210 33.44 7.63 11.88
N VAL A 211 33.09 8.10 10.70
CA VAL A 211 33.84 9.15 9.98
C VAL A 211 33.45 10.56 10.46
N VAL A 212 32.17 10.81 10.74
CA VAL A 212 31.70 12.15 11.14
C VAL A 212 32.34 12.63 12.45
N PRO A 213 32.51 11.80 13.50
CA PRO A 213 33.20 12.23 14.72
C PRO A 213 34.69 12.56 14.49
N MET A 214 35.38 11.89 13.55
CA MET A 214 36.79 12.18 13.28
C MET A 214 37.01 13.58 12.70
N PHE A 215 36.05 14.13 11.97
CA PHE A 215 36.13 15.50 11.44
C PHE A 215 35.80 16.58 12.46
N PHE A 216 35.14 16.24 13.57
CA PHE A 216 34.82 17.19 14.64
C PHE A 216 35.83 17.20 15.80
N VAL A 217 36.62 16.14 15.98
CA VAL A 217 37.64 16.05 17.05
C VAL A 217 38.95 16.78 16.70
N GLY A 218 39.15 17.20 15.44
CA GLY A 218 40.41 17.83 14.96
C GLY A 218 40.59 19.34 15.19
N SER A 219 39.60 20.07 15.70
CA SER A 219 39.64 21.56 15.70
C SER A 219 40.08 22.22 17.02
N ARG A 220 40.73 21.49 17.94
CA ARG A 220 41.34 22.09 19.15
C ARG A 220 42.75 21.55 19.39
N ALA A 221 43.72 22.05 18.65
CA ALA A 221 45.13 21.96 19.06
C ALA A 221 45.96 23.11 18.47
N GLY A 222 46.41 24.00 19.38
CA GLY A 222 47.73 24.64 19.36
C GLY A 222 48.15 25.46 18.15
N ARG A 223 48.11 26.79 18.26
CA ARG A 223 48.97 27.67 17.45
C ARG A 223 49.91 28.44 18.39
N GLN A 224 51.08 27.86 18.66
CA GLN A 224 52.25 28.55 19.22
C GLN A 224 53.28 28.75 18.10
N ARG A 225 53.60 30.03 17.87
CA ARG A 225 54.87 30.66 17.45
C ARG A 225 55.60 30.18 16.18
N HIS A 226 55.78 31.09 15.23
CA HIS A 226 57.00 31.89 15.00
C HIS A 226 56.91 32.51 13.60
N ASP A 227 56.95 33.84 13.48
CA ASP A 227 57.85 34.47 12.52
C ASP A 227 58.14 35.94 12.87
N LEU A 228 59.36 36.35 12.54
CA LEU A 228 60.07 37.58 12.86
C LEU A 228 59.87 38.62 11.74
N GLY A 229 59.71 39.91 12.09
CA GLY A 229 59.72 41.00 11.10
C GLY A 229 59.21 42.36 11.62
N GLN A 230 60.13 43.12 12.22
CA GLN A 230 60.13 44.52 12.71
C GLN A 230 59.57 45.60 11.74
N PRO A 231 59.53 46.93 12.06
CA PRO A 231 59.46 47.69 13.34
C PRO A 231 58.38 48.82 13.30
N TRP A 232 58.49 49.82 14.21
CA TRP A 232 57.89 51.18 14.26
C TRP A 232 56.48 51.39 14.87
N LEU A 233 56.42 51.65 16.19
CA LEU A 233 55.96 52.90 16.83
C LEU A 233 55.61 52.66 18.31
N VAL A 234 56.28 53.40 19.19
CA VAL A 234 55.81 53.74 20.54
C VAL A 234 55.62 55.26 20.47
N PRO A 235 54.45 55.83 20.86
CA PRO A 235 54.26 56.15 22.28
C PRO A 235 52.82 56.24 22.81
N GLY A 236 52.67 55.99 24.11
CA GLY A 236 51.82 56.85 24.93
C GLY A 236 50.59 56.22 25.58
N ALA A 237 50.64 56.21 26.92
CA ALA A 237 49.52 56.37 27.86
C ALA A 237 48.53 55.21 28.08
N ARG A 238 48.64 54.60 29.27
CA ARG A 238 47.46 54.24 30.09
C ARG A 238 46.94 55.52 30.78
N PRO A 239 45.67 55.60 31.19
CA PRO A 239 45.24 54.94 32.44
C PRO A 239 43.84 54.29 32.39
N GLU A 240 43.63 53.32 33.28
CA GLU A 240 42.30 52.79 33.63
C GLU A 240 41.45 53.85 34.36
N PRO A 241 40.11 53.76 34.28
CA PRO A 241 39.22 54.27 35.31
C PRO A 241 38.62 53.14 36.20
N PRO A 242 38.36 53.42 37.49
CA PRO A 242 38.10 52.40 38.49
C PRO A 242 36.63 51.96 38.59
N LEU A 243 36.47 50.77 39.18
CA LEU A 243 35.24 50.20 39.71
C LEU A 243 34.42 51.21 40.52
N GLN A 244 33.12 51.31 40.21
CA GLN A 244 32.13 51.83 41.16
C GLN A 244 31.20 50.70 41.63
N SER A 245 31.10 50.66 42.96
CA SER A 245 30.34 49.76 43.80
C SER A 245 28.84 49.99 43.72
N LYS A 246 28.10 48.89 43.85
CA LYS A 246 26.70 48.80 44.30
C LYS A 246 26.47 49.71 45.52
N THR A 247 25.27 50.27 45.66
CA THR A 247 24.24 49.85 46.65
C THR A 247 23.09 50.89 46.72
N LEU A 248 21.85 50.38 46.73
CA LEU A 248 20.53 50.98 47.05
C LEU A 248 19.90 51.98 46.07
#